data_AF-A0A9D4RWY0-F1
#
_entry.id   AF-A0A9D4RWY0-F1
#
_cell.length_a   1.000
_cell.length_b   1.000
_cell.length_c   1.000
_cell.angle_alpha   90.00
_cell.angle_beta   90.00
_cell.angle_gamma   90.00
#
_symmetry.space_group_name_H-M   'P 1'
#
loop_
_entity.id
_entity.type
_entity.pdbx_description
1 polymer ?
#
loop_
_entity_poly.entity_id
_entity_poly.type
_entity_poly.pdbx_seq_one_letter_code
_entity_poly.pdbx_strand_id
1 'polypeptide(L)' 'MSSSCLTGTKRVGEPLPSKTRMVLVNFEHYADKLKLLGNRDTLRNNNIRSANDLTDWQRQQIKELNN' A
#
# COMPACT_ATOMS: atom_id res chain seq x y z
N MET A 1 -26.78 7.49 -2.65
CA MET A 1 -25.62 8.32 -2.28
C MET A 1 -24.36 7.49 -2.51
N SER A 2 -23.43 7.94 -3.36
CA SER A 2 -22.16 7.24 -3.60
C SER A 2 -21.18 7.61 -2.50
N SER A 3 -20.79 6.65 -1.65
CA SER A 3 -19.64 6.80 -0.75
C SER A 3 -18.37 6.59 -1.60
N SER A 4 -17.41 7.51 -1.48
CA SER A 4 -16.11 7.37 -2.14
C SER A 4 -15.27 6.38 -1.35
N CYS A 5 -14.63 5.41 -1.98
CA CYS A 5 -13.73 4.49 -1.26
C CYS A 5 -12.36 5.12 -0.92
N LEU A 6 -12.04 6.27 -1.51
CA LEU A 6 -10.73 6.93 -1.44
C LEU A 6 -10.86 8.33 -0.88
N THR A 7 -10.03 8.64 0.12
CA THR A 7 -9.84 10.01 0.64
C THR A 7 -8.72 10.76 -0.09
N GLY A 8 -7.76 10.04 -0.69
CA GLY A 8 -6.70 10.67 -1.48
C GLY A 8 -5.56 9.75 -1.89
N THR A 9 -4.68 10.28 -2.74
CA THR A 9 -3.47 9.58 -3.21
C THR A 9 -2.28 10.53 -3.28
N LYS A 10 -1.06 10.04 -2.98
CA LYS A 10 0.18 10.83 -3.05
C LYS A 10 1.33 9.99 -3.60
N ARG A 11 2.12 10.54 -4.52
CA ARG A 11 3.38 9.91 -4.97
C ARG A 11 4.48 10.16 -3.93
N VAL A 12 5.24 9.12 -3.59
CA VAL A 12 6.29 9.17 -2.57
C VAL A 12 7.58 8.53 -3.08
N GLY A 13 8.70 9.07 -2.62
CA GLY A 13 10.03 8.74 -3.09
C GLY A 13 10.52 9.67 -4.19
N GLU A 14 11.84 9.75 -4.33
CA GLU A 14 12.47 10.52 -5.40
C GLU A 14 12.24 9.85 -6.77
N PRO A 15 12.13 10.63 -7.85
CA PRO A 15 12.16 10.07 -9.20
C PRO A 15 13.53 9.43 -9.46
N LEU A 16 13.59 8.11 -9.37
CA LEU A 16 14.77 7.36 -9.79
C LEU A 16 14.59 6.93 -11.25
N PRO A 17 15.62 7.07 -12.11
CA PRO A 17 15.52 6.77 -13.54
C PRO A 17 15.04 5.34 -13.85
N SER A 18 15.35 4.39 -12.97
CA SER A 18 15.08 2.96 -13.13
C SER A 18 13.96 2.42 -12.24
N LYS A 19 13.31 3.27 -11.42
CA LYS A 19 12.24 2.83 -10.50
C LYS A 19 11.06 3.79 -10.51
N THR A 20 9.86 3.23 -10.70
CA THR A 20 8.60 3.96 -10.54
C THR A 20 8.43 4.42 -9.10
N ARG A 21 8.00 5.67 -8.89
CA ARG A 21 7.68 6.20 -7.56
C ARG A 21 6.55 5.38 -6.93
N MET A 22 6.60 5.22 -5.61
CA MET A 22 5.52 4.58 -4.88
C MET A 22 4.30 5.52 -4.82
N VAL A 23 3.11 4.94 -4.71
CA VAL A 23 1.86 5.69 -4.52
C VAL A 23 1.26 5.30 -3.18
N LEU A 24 1.14 6.25 -2.28
CA LEU A 24 0.33 6.12 -1.08
C LEU A 24 -1.14 6.35 -1.45
N VAL A 25 -2.00 5.47 -0.96
CA VAL A 25 -3.44 5.50 -1.17
C VAL A 25 -4.11 5.50 0.20
N ASN A 26 -4.91 6.53 0.46
CA ASN A 26 -5.66 6.68 1.70
C ASN A 26 -7.12 6.29 1.45
N PHE A 27 -7.62 5.40 2.30
CA PHE A 27 -9.00 4.90 2.25
C PHE A 27 -9.83 5.54 3.34
N GLU A 28 -11.11 5.77 3.07
CA GLU A 28 -12.09 6.22 4.08
C GLU A 28 -12.27 5.15 5.15
N HIS A 29 -12.34 3.89 4.73
CA HIS A 29 -12.58 2.76 5.61
C HIS A 29 -11.43 1.77 5.57
N TYR A 30 -10.96 1.38 6.77
CA TYR A 30 -9.90 0.38 6.92
C TYR A 30 -10.26 -0.96 6.27
N ALA A 31 -11.53 -1.35 6.31
CA ALA A 31 -12.03 -2.57 5.68
C ALA A 31 -11.78 -2.61 4.16
N ASP A 32 -11.88 -1.48 3.47
CA ASP A 32 -11.68 -1.43 2.02
C ASP A 32 -10.20 -1.53 1.65
N LYS A 33 -9.32 -0.95 2.48
CA LYS A 33 -7.87 -1.20 2.40
C LYS A 33 -7.55 -2.68 2.56
N LEU A 34 -8.17 -3.36 3.53
CA LEU A 34 -7.95 -4.80 3.75
C LEU A 34 -8.43 -5.66 2.57
N LYS A 35 -9.60 -5.35 1.98
CA LYS A 35 -10.09 -6.05 0.78
C LYS A 35 -9.09 -5.95 -0.38
N LEU A 36 -8.52 -4.76 -0.60
CA LEU A 36 -7.50 -4.57 -1.64
C LEU A 36 -6.23 -5.39 -1.35
N LEU A 37 -5.75 -5.37 -0.10
CA LEU A 37 -4.57 -6.12 0.31
C LEU A 37 -4.79 -7.64 0.31
N GLY A 38 -6.03 -8.09 0.48
CA GLY A 38 -6.44 -9.49 0.35
C GLY A 38 -6.47 -9.97 -1.11
N ASN A 39 -6.84 -9.09 -2.06
CA ASN A 39 -6.88 -9.39 -3.50
C ASN A 39 -5.50 -9.20 -4.18
N ARG A 40 -4.47 -9.85 -3.65
CA ARG A 40 -3.08 -9.78 -4.16
C ARG A 40 -2.94 -10.28 -5.60
N ASP A 41 -3.74 -11.24 -6.01
CA ASP A 41 -3.62 -11.88 -7.34
C ASP A 41 -3.99 -10.93 -8.49
N THR A 42 -4.99 -10.06 -8.29
CA THR A 42 -5.42 -9.07 -9.29
C THR A 42 -4.33 -8.02 -9.55
N LEU A 43 -3.57 -7.65 -8.52
CA LEU A 43 -2.47 -6.69 -8.63
C LEU A 43 -1.20 -7.35 -9.20
N ARG A 44 -0.97 -8.62 -8.86
CA ARG A 44 0.16 -9.41 -9.38
C ARG A 44 0.10 -9.60 -10.89
N ASN A 45 -1.10 -9.78 -11.47
CA ASN A 45 -1.29 -9.87 -12.92
C ASN A 45 -0.91 -8.57 -13.66
N ASN A 46 -0.93 -7.43 -12.97
CA ASN A 46 -0.49 -6.13 -13.52
C ASN A 46 0.94 -5.77 -13.12
N ASN A 47 1.69 -6.71 -12.53
CA ASN A 47 3.03 -6.48 -11.97
C ASN A 47 3.09 -5.35 -10.92
N ILE A 48 1.96 -5.09 -10.24
CA ILE A 48 1.84 -4.09 -9.18
C ILE A 48 1.95 -4.80 -7.82
N ARG A 49 2.74 -4.23 -6.92
CA ARG A 49 2.86 -4.70 -5.54
C ARG A 49 2.23 -3.69 -4.60
N SER A 50 1.23 -4.12 -3.83
CA SER A 50 0.64 -3.33 -2.74
C SER A 50 1.10 -3.86 -1.38
N ALA A 51 1.41 -2.95 -0.47
CA ALA A 51 1.77 -3.28 0.91
C ALA A 51 1.17 -2.25 1.86
N ASN A 52 1.13 -2.59 3.15
CA ASN A 52 0.87 -1.60 4.18
C ASN A 52 2.01 -0.59 4.21
N ASP A 53 1.65 0.69 4.32
CA ASP A 53 2.60 1.71 4.74
C ASP A 53 2.85 1.54 6.25
N LEU A 54 4.02 1.03 6.58
CA LEU A 54 4.48 0.77 7.94
C LEU A 54 5.70 1.63 8.20
N THR A 55 5.79 2.18 9.41
CA THR A 55 6.99 2.89 9.86
C THR A 55 8.17 1.94 9.98
N ASP A 56 9.39 2.47 9.92
CA ASP A 56 10.61 1.65 10.05
C ASP A 56 10.65 0.89 11.36
N TRP A 57 10.18 1.52 12.45
CA TRP A 57 10.04 0.88 13.75
C TRP A 57 9.07 -0.32 13.71
N GLN A 58 7.90 -0.16 13.09
CA GLN A 58 6.93 -1.27 12.94
C GLN A 58 7.50 -2.41 12.08
N ARG A 59 8.23 -2.07 11.02
CA ARG A 59 8.90 -3.09 10.18
C ARG A 59 9.94 -3.86 10.97
N GLN A 60 10.69 -3.18 11.83
CA GLN A 60 11.70 -3.80 12.69
C GLN A 60 11.06 -4.75 13.71
N GLN A 61 9.96 -4.35 14.37
CA GLN A 61 9.23 -5.22 15.30
C GLN A 61 8.73 -6.51 14.63
N ILE A 62 8.20 -6.43 13.40
CA ILE A 62 7.76 -7.62 12.64
C ILE A 62 8.95 -8.53 12.28
N LYS A 63 10.11 -7.95 11.98
CA LYS A 63 11.32 -8.72 11.65
C LYS A 63 11.83 -9.49 12.88
N GLU A 64 11.77 -8.87 14.05
CA GLU A 64 12.18 -9.49 15.32
C GLU A 64 11.24 -10.63 15.73
N LEU A 65 9.93 -10.53 15.47
CA LEU A 65 8.95 -11.60 15.77
C LEU A 65 9.05 -12.85 14.88
N ASN A 66 9.67 -12.75 13.70
CA ASN A 66 9.75 -13.86 12.74
C ASN A 66 11.10 -14.59 12.73
N ASN A 67 12.05 -14.17 13.57
CA ASN A 67 13.32 -14.86 13.83
C ASN A 67 13.22 -15.68 15.12
#